data_AF-A0A522B5I1-F1
#
_entry.id   AF-A0A522B5I1-F1
#
_cell.length_a   1.000
_cell.length_b   1.000
_cell.length_c   1.000
_cell.angle_alpha   90.00
_cell.angle_beta   90.00
_cell.angle_gamma   90.00
#
_symmetry.space_group_name_H-M   'P 1'
#
loop_
_entity.id
_entity.type
_entity.pdbx_description
1 polymer ?
#
loop_
_entity_poly.entity_id
_entity_poly.type
_entity_poly.pdbx_seq_one_letter_code
_entity_poly.pdbx_strand_id
1 'polypeptide(L)'
;MASEPPAKFFVNDGVVSSREDMLNLLRPLLKQTVTYHYFRGREMITHGTGWVERIVTDQPDVSSFFTPIAVTLNVDSFERLEFSTRPDQMLVYALVQNDERVVLEFAPIGDAAGYSPFAPHQLSFDTSGFIQMELLGQESAED
;
A
#
# COMPACT_ATOMS: atom_id res chain seq x y z
N MET A 1 -12.85 39.47 1.39
CA MET A 1 -11.94 38.31 1.30
C MET A 1 -12.02 37.61 2.64
N ALA A 2 -12.72 36.48 2.75
CA ALA A 2 -12.60 35.66 3.95
C ALA A 2 -11.19 35.08 3.95
N SER A 3 -10.42 35.29 5.02
CA SER A 3 -9.09 34.69 5.15
C SER A 3 -9.27 33.17 5.16
N GLU A 4 -8.58 32.48 4.28
CA GLU A 4 -8.56 31.02 4.30
C GLU A 4 -8.05 30.56 5.68
N PRO A 5 -8.70 29.59 6.32
CA PRO A 5 -8.28 29.13 7.64
C PRO A 5 -6.85 28.57 7.57
N PRO A 6 -6.04 28.77 8.63
CA PRO A 6 -4.69 28.23 8.65
C PRO A 6 -4.71 26.71 8.55
N ALA A 7 -3.66 26.15 7.94
CA ALA A 7 -3.48 24.70 7.86
C ALA A 7 -3.52 24.07 9.26
N LYS A 8 -4.22 22.94 9.37
CA LYS A 8 -4.29 22.17 10.60
C LYS A 8 -2.99 21.39 10.80
N PHE A 9 -2.60 21.17 12.05
CA PHE A 9 -1.54 20.24 12.40
C PHE A 9 -2.13 19.11 13.25
N PHE A 10 -1.56 17.92 13.11
CA PHE A 10 -1.96 16.73 13.84
C PHE A 10 -0.70 16.08 14.41
N VAL A 11 -0.80 15.47 15.60
CA VAL A 11 0.32 14.79 16.26
C VAL A 11 -0.18 13.47 16.79
N ASN A 12 0.31 12.37 16.21
CA ASN A 12 -0.01 10.98 16.57
C ASN A 12 -1.47 10.54 16.44
N ASP A 13 -2.44 11.43 16.51
CA ASP A 13 -3.84 11.11 16.27
C ASP A 13 -4.57 12.26 15.56
N GLY A 14 -5.66 11.92 14.89
CA GLY A 14 -6.49 12.92 14.23
C GLY A 14 -7.61 12.33 13.37
N VAL A 15 -8.52 13.23 13.02
CA VAL A 15 -9.60 12.96 12.06
C VAL A 15 -9.48 13.96 10.91
N VAL A 16 -9.46 13.43 9.70
CA VAL A 16 -9.21 14.19 8.46
C VAL A 16 -10.32 13.92 7.45
N SER A 17 -10.88 14.98 6.88
CA SER A 17 -11.92 14.89 5.85
C SER A 17 -11.53 15.59 4.54
N SER A 18 -10.37 16.25 4.50
CA SER A 18 -9.81 16.80 3.27
C SER A 18 -9.21 15.66 2.45
N ARG A 19 -9.53 15.61 1.15
CA ARG A 19 -9.06 14.54 0.25
C ARG A 19 -7.55 14.60 0.08
N GLU A 20 -7.00 15.82 0.00
CA GLU A 20 -5.56 16.05 -0.08
C GLU A 20 -4.83 15.54 1.17
N ASP A 21 -5.35 15.86 2.36
CA ASP A 21 -4.74 15.41 3.62
C ASP A 21 -4.87 13.90 3.81
N MET A 22 -6.02 13.31 3.45
CA MET A 22 -6.21 11.85 3.43
C MET A 22 -5.20 11.18 2.50
N LEU A 23 -5.04 11.69 1.28
CA LEU A 23 -4.05 11.20 0.34
C LEU A 23 -2.63 11.30 0.93
N ASN A 24 -2.27 12.45 1.50
CA ASN A 24 -0.95 12.67 2.10
C ASN A 24 -0.66 11.71 3.26
N LEU A 25 -1.65 11.41 4.10
CA LEU A 25 -1.52 10.47 5.21
C LEU A 25 -1.43 9.01 4.76
N LEU A 26 -2.08 8.65 3.64
CA LEU A 26 -2.07 7.30 3.10
C LEU A 26 -0.88 7.02 2.17
N ARG A 27 -0.23 8.06 1.62
CA ARG A 27 0.97 7.93 0.77
C ARG A 27 2.04 6.96 1.30
N PRO A 28 2.37 6.94 2.61
CA PRO A 28 3.34 5.99 3.15
C PRO A 28 2.93 4.51 2.99
N LEU A 29 1.64 4.21 2.83
CA LEU A 29 1.16 2.85 2.58
C LEU A 29 1.36 2.41 1.14
N LEU A 30 1.61 3.33 0.20
CA LEU A 30 1.80 2.98 -1.20
C LEU A 30 3.00 2.03 -1.35
N LYS A 31 2.80 0.92 -2.06
CA LYS A 31 3.77 -0.17 -2.20
C LYS A 31 4.20 -0.76 -0.85
N GLN A 32 3.25 -0.91 0.07
CA GLN A 32 3.44 -1.63 1.33
C GLN A 32 2.40 -2.74 1.48
N THR A 33 2.75 -3.76 2.26
CA THR A 33 1.81 -4.78 2.70
C THR A 33 1.07 -4.29 3.94
N VAL A 34 -0.26 -4.31 3.88
CA VAL A 34 -1.12 -3.89 4.99
C VAL A 34 -2.05 -5.01 5.39
N THR A 35 -2.35 -5.10 6.69
CA THR A 35 -3.48 -5.88 7.20
C THR A 35 -4.70 -4.98 7.18
N TYR A 36 -5.80 -5.47 6.60
CA TYR A 36 -7.07 -4.78 6.55
C TYR A 36 -8.13 -5.53 7.37
N HIS A 37 -8.94 -4.77 8.11
CA HIS A 37 -10.11 -5.27 8.83
C HIS A 37 -11.32 -4.44 8.40
N TYR A 38 -12.29 -5.10 7.79
CA TYR A 38 -13.54 -4.46 7.37
C TYR A 38 -14.62 -4.68 8.42
N PHE A 39 -15.23 -3.57 8.84
CA PHE A 39 -16.30 -3.53 9.80
C PHE A 39 -17.56 -2.92 9.19
N ARG A 40 -18.71 -3.43 9.62
CA ARG A 40 -20.02 -2.81 9.43
C ARG A 40 -20.65 -2.62 10.81
N GLY A 41 -20.88 -1.37 11.20
CA GLY A 41 -21.20 -1.00 12.57
C GLY A 41 -20.11 -1.42 13.54
N ARG A 42 -20.43 -2.37 14.43
CA ARG A 42 -19.50 -2.90 15.44
C ARG A 42 -18.94 -4.27 15.13
N GLU A 43 -19.44 -4.92 14.07
CA GLU A 43 -19.06 -6.27 13.71
C GLU A 43 -17.92 -6.27 12.69
N MET A 44 -16.89 -7.10 12.93
CA MET A 44 -15.85 -7.36 11.94
C MET A 44 -16.38 -8.40 10.97
N ILE A 45 -16.58 -8.00 9.71
CA ILE A 45 -17.17 -8.85 8.68
C ILE A 45 -16.09 -9.70 8.00
N THR A 46 -14.93 -9.10 7.70
CA THR A 46 -13.80 -9.82 7.09
C THR A 46 -12.48 -9.12 7.40
N HIS A 47 -11.39 -9.87 7.27
CA HIS A 47 -10.04 -9.36 7.40
C HIS A 47 -9.09 -10.07 6.44
N GLY A 48 -7.93 -9.47 6.20
CA GLY A 48 -6.90 -10.07 5.36
C GLY A 48 -5.65 -9.21 5.30
N THR A 49 -4.73 -9.60 4.44
CA THR A 49 -3.49 -8.88 4.18
C THR A 49 -3.34 -8.70 2.68
N GLY A 50 -2.94 -7.52 2.23
CA GLY A 50 -2.79 -7.22 0.80
C GLY A 50 -1.76 -6.13 0.53
N TRP A 51 -1.28 -6.10 -0.71
CA TRP A 51 -0.31 -5.10 -1.17
C TRP A 51 -1.01 -3.86 -1.70
N VAL A 52 -0.69 -2.69 -1.16
CA VAL A 52 -1.23 -1.42 -1.65
C VAL A 52 -0.59 -1.05 -2.97
N GLU A 53 -1.28 -1.36 -4.04
CA GLU A 53 -0.81 -1.12 -5.40
C GLU A 53 -0.94 0.34 -5.78
N ARG A 54 -2.08 0.94 -5.41
CA ARG A 54 -2.51 2.25 -5.92
C ARG A 54 -3.33 3.00 -4.89
N ILE A 55 -3.10 4.32 -4.82
CA ILE A 55 -3.91 5.26 -4.06
C ILE A 55 -4.31 6.37 -5.04
N VAL A 56 -5.61 6.63 -5.19
CA VAL A 56 -6.15 7.60 -6.15
C VAL A 56 -7.07 8.60 -5.46
N THR A 57 -7.19 9.76 -6.10
CA THR A 57 -8.14 10.84 -5.80
C THR A 57 -8.65 11.38 -7.13
N ASP A 58 -9.82 12.01 -7.13
CA ASP A 58 -10.48 12.61 -8.30
C ASP A 58 -10.72 11.61 -9.45
N GLN A 59 -11.01 10.35 -9.11
CA GLN A 59 -11.22 9.27 -10.07
C GLN A 59 -12.50 8.48 -9.73
N PRO A 60 -13.70 9.02 -10.02
CA PRO A 60 -14.97 8.41 -9.62
C PRO A 60 -15.22 7.03 -10.25
N ASP A 61 -14.60 6.75 -11.40
CA ASP A 61 -14.73 5.47 -12.11
C ASP A 61 -13.85 4.35 -11.49
N VAL A 62 -13.02 4.67 -10.50
CA VAL A 62 -12.13 3.70 -9.83
C VAL A 62 -12.69 3.36 -8.47
N SER A 63 -13.09 2.11 -8.25
CA SER A 63 -13.54 1.65 -6.94
C SER A 63 -12.36 1.35 -5.99
N SER A 64 -12.59 1.53 -4.69
CA SER A 64 -11.71 0.93 -3.68
C SER A 64 -11.94 -0.58 -3.61
N PHE A 65 -10.87 -1.37 -3.60
CA PHE A 65 -10.98 -2.82 -3.41
C PHE A 65 -9.83 -3.36 -2.57
N PHE A 66 -10.14 -4.39 -1.78
CA PHE A 66 -9.23 -5.04 -0.85
C PHE A 66 -9.18 -6.52 -1.18
N THR A 67 -8.07 -6.95 -1.77
CA THR A 67 -7.84 -8.36 -2.07
C THR A 67 -6.46 -8.78 -1.56
N PRO A 68 -6.21 -10.09 -1.39
CA PRO A 68 -4.90 -10.57 -0.97
C PRO A 68 -3.75 -10.22 -1.94
N ILE A 69 -4.05 -9.99 -3.22
CA ILE A 69 -3.04 -9.73 -4.25
C ILE A 69 -2.80 -8.22 -4.42
N ALA A 70 -3.87 -7.43 -4.39
CA ALA A 70 -3.81 -6.00 -4.61
C ALA A 70 -4.89 -5.26 -3.81
N VAL A 71 -4.48 -4.13 -3.25
CA VAL A 71 -5.32 -3.14 -2.60
C VAL A 71 -5.24 -1.86 -3.42
N THR A 72 -6.40 -1.37 -3.88
CA THR A 72 -6.55 -0.03 -4.45
C THR A 72 -7.41 0.81 -3.52
N LEU A 73 -6.87 1.95 -3.10
CA LEU A 73 -7.56 2.92 -2.27
C LEU A 73 -7.99 4.10 -3.12
N ASN A 74 -9.29 4.31 -3.28
CA ASN A 74 -9.81 5.58 -3.77
C ASN A 74 -10.27 6.43 -2.58
N VAL A 75 -9.61 7.57 -2.37
CA VAL A 75 -9.92 8.52 -1.29
C VAL A 75 -11.35 9.06 -1.43
N ASP A 76 -11.88 9.16 -2.64
CA ASP A 76 -13.26 9.60 -2.92
C ASP A 76 -14.31 8.63 -2.38
N SER A 77 -13.93 7.37 -2.09
CA SER A 77 -14.82 6.38 -1.48
C SER A 77 -15.06 6.63 0.00
N PHE A 78 -14.35 7.54 0.67
CA PHE A 78 -14.45 7.70 2.11
C PHE A 78 -14.80 9.13 2.52
N GLU A 79 -15.58 9.26 3.58
CA GLU A 79 -16.00 10.57 4.11
C GLU A 79 -14.90 11.18 4.98
N ARG A 80 -14.16 10.33 5.69
CA ARG A 80 -13.05 10.72 6.54
C ARG A 80 -12.06 9.58 6.75
N LEU A 81 -10.86 9.97 7.14
CA LEU A 81 -9.79 9.13 7.64
C LEU A 81 -9.55 9.49 9.10
N GLU A 82 -9.57 8.49 9.97
CA GLU A 82 -9.10 8.60 11.35
C GLU A 82 -7.74 7.93 11.42
N PHE A 83 -6.78 8.50 12.13
CA PHE A 83 -5.50 7.85 12.35
C PHE A 83 -5.06 7.95 13.80
N SER A 84 -4.27 6.97 14.24
CA SER A 84 -3.70 6.91 15.58
C SER A 84 -2.38 6.16 15.56
N THR A 85 -1.39 6.68 16.28
CA THR A 85 -0.13 6.00 16.58
C THR A 85 -0.32 5.18 17.85
N ARG A 86 -0.17 3.86 17.72
CA ARG A 86 -0.19 2.92 18.84
C ARG A 86 1.03 3.09 19.75
N PRO A 87 0.99 2.55 20.99
CA PRO A 87 2.15 2.60 21.90
C PRO A 87 3.45 1.98 21.34
N ASP A 88 3.33 1.05 20.40
CA ASP A 88 4.44 0.42 19.65
C ASP A 88 4.94 1.26 18.47
N GLN A 89 4.52 2.53 18.37
CA GLN A 89 4.85 3.47 17.29
C GLN A 89 4.31 3.07 15.90
N MET A 90 3.34 2.15 15.85
CA MET A 90 2.70 1.74 14.61
C MET A 90 1.47 2.61 14.31
N LEU A 91 1.36 3.08 13.06
CA LEU A 91 0.19 3.84 12.61
C LEU A 91 -0.97 2.92 12.24
N VAL A 92 -2.14 3.27 12.76
CA VAL A 92 -3.44 2.68 12.42
C VAL A 92 -4.23 3.72 11.66
N TYR A 93 -4.82 3.31 10.54
CA TYR A 93 -5.66 4.16 9.71
C TYR A 93 -7.05 3.56 9.64
N ALA A 94 -8.10 4.33 9.95
CA ALA A 94 -9.49 3.91 9.76
C ALA A 94 -10.15 4.79 8.69
N LEU A 95 -10.41 4.19 7.54
CA LEU A 95 -11.15 4.79 6.45
C LEU A 95 -12.64 4.57 6.70
N VAL A 96 -13.42 5.65 6.80
CA VAL A 96 -14.83 5.60 7.23
C VAL A 96 -15.75 6.11 6.13
N GLN A 97 -16.83 5.37 5.89
CA GLN A 97 -17.95 5.78 5.04
C GLN A 97 -19.26 5.36 5.72
N ASN A 98 -20.06 6.32 6.17
CA ASN A 98 -21.28 6.04 6.95
C ASN A 98 -21.01 5.11 8.14
N ASP A 99 -21.68 3.96 8.20
CA ASP A 99 -21.53 2.93 9.25
C ASP A 99 -20.51 1.84 8.87
N GLU A 100 -19.80 2.02 7.75
CA GLU A 100 -18.78 1.11 7.27
C GLU A 100 -17.40 1.70 7.52
N ARG A 101 -16.44 0.85 7.92
CA ARG A 101 -15.05 1.28 8.04
C ARG A 101 -14.07 0.17 7.68
N VAL A 102 -12.96 0.56 7.10
CA VAL A 102 -11.81 -0.32 6.87
C VAL A 102 -10.65 0.19 7.70
N VAL A 103 -10.18 -0.64 8.63
CA VAL A 103 -8.99 -0.37 9.44
C VAL A 103 -7.79 -0.99 8.75
N LEU A 104 -6.77 -0.17 8.46
CA LEU A 104 -5.50 -0.55 7.88
C LEU A 104 -4.40 -0.42 8.92
N GLU A 105 -3.64 -1.49 9.06
CA GLU A 105 -2.45 -1.54 9.90
C GLU A 105 -1.27 -1.96 9.03
N PHE A 106 -0.12 -1.37 9.26
CA PHE A 106 1.10 -1.87 8.64
C PHE A 106 1.33 -3.30 9.13
N ALA A 107 1.46 -4.25 8.21
CA ALA A 107 1.83 -5.61 8.54
C ALA A 107 3.35 -5.66 8.63
N PRO A 108 3.97 -5.69 9.83
CA PRO A 108 5.40 -5.91 9.91
C PRO A 108 5.69 -7.23 9.19
N ILE A 109 6.62 -7.19 8.25
CA ILE A 109 7.22 -8.40 7.67
C ILE A 109 8.05 -9.03 8.80
N GLY A 110 7.41 -9.64 9.79
CA GLY A 110 8.07 -10.37 10.85
C GLY A 110 8.64 -11.64 10.25
N ASP A 111 9.97 -11.75 10.18
CA ASP A 111 10.74 -12.96 9.80
C ASP A 111 10.19 -13.82 8.65
N ALA A 112 9.42 -13.24 7.74
CA ALA A 112 9.12 -13.79 6.43
C ALA A 112 10.23 -13.38 5.46
N ALA A 113 11.49 -13.48 5.90
CA ALA A 113 12.70 -13.39 5.08
C ALA A 113 12.81 -14.61 4.12
N GLY A 114 11.71 -14.96 3.46
CA GLY A 114 11.63 -16.09 2.56
C GLY A 114 10.50 -16.03 1.54
N TYR A 115 9.32 -15.53 1.86
CA TYR A 115 8.20 -15.60 0.92
C TYR A 115 7.20 -14.46 1.08
N SER A 116 7.53 -13.31 0.49
CA SER A 116 6.51 -12.54 -0.20
C SER A 116 6.45 -13.08 -1.63
N PRO A 117 5.33 -13.64 -2.13
CA PRO A 117 5.23 -14.13 -3.51
C PRO A 117 5.42 -13.02 -4.56
N PHE A 118 5.51 -11.75 -4.12
CA PHE A 118 5.67 -10.57 -4.95
C PHE A 118 6.91 -9.74 -4.62
N ALA A 119 7.82 -10.22 -3.76
CA ALA A 119 9.11 -9.55 -3.59
C ALA A 119 9.94 -9.74 -4.87
N PRO A 120 10.55 -8.68 -5.45
CA PRO A 120 11.51 -8.85 -6.53
C PRO A 120 12.73 -9.58 -5.97
N HIS A 121 12.78 -10.89 -6.18
CA HIS A 121 13.94 -11.70 -5.86
C HIS A 121 15.00 -11.45 -6.92
N GLN A 122 16.16 -10.96 -6.51
CA GLN A 122 17.33 -10.96 -7.38
C GLN A 122 17.61 -12.41 -7.75
N LEU A 123 17.42 -12.75 -9.03
CA LEU A 123 17.73 -14.08 -9.56
C LEU A 123 19.18 -14.39 -9.20
N SER A 124 19.37 -15.35 -8.29
CA SER A 124 20.68 -15.89 -7.98
C SER A 124 21.05 -16.79 -9.15
N PHE A 125 21.77 -16.24 -10.12
CA PHE A 125 22.29 -17.01 -11.25
C PHE A 125 23.41 -17.92 -10.73
N ASP A 126 23.05 -19.15 -10.37
CA ASP A 126 24.01 -20.19 -10.06
C ASP A 126 24.68 -20.67 -11.35
N THR A 127 25.84 -20.12 -11.68
CA THR A 127 26.58 -20.47 -12.90
C THR A 127 27.29 -21.82 -12.82
N SER A 128 27.18 -22.55 -11.70
CA SER A 128 27.91 -23.80 -11.42
C SER A 128 27.61 -24.95 -12.40
N GLY A 129 26.50 -24.87 -13.15
CA GLY A 129 26.10 -25.87 -14.15
C GLY A 129 26.11 -25.38 -15.60
N PHE A 130 26.51 -24.14 -15.86
CA PHE A 130 26.46 -23.57 -17.21
C PHE A 130 27.84 -23.65 -17.88
N ILE A 131 27.87 -24.20 -19.10
CA ILE A 131 29.05 -24.16 -19.94
C ILE A 131 29.06 -22.80 -20.64
N GLN A 132 30.03 -21.95 -20.32
CA GLN A 132 30.30 -20.73 -21.06
C GLN A 132 30.77 -21.11 -22.48
N MET A 133 29.89 -20.94 -23.46
CA MET A 133 30.23 -21.13 -24.87
C MET A 133 30.83 -19.82 -25.39
N GLU A 134 32.15 -19.78 -25.54
CA GLU A 134 32.80 -18.68 -26.25
C GLU A 134 32.45 -18.79 -27.73
N LEU A 135 31.62 -17.87 -28.24
CA LEU A 135 31.42 -17.69 -29.66
C LEU A 135 32.73 -17.18 -30.26
N LEU A 136 33.54 -18.10 -30.78
CA LEU A 136 34.61 -17.76 -31.71
C LEU A 136 33.94 -17.08 -32.91
N GLY A 137 34.07 -15.74 -32.98
CA GLY A 137 33.67 -15.00 -34.16
C GLY A 137 34.36 -15.62 -35.35
N GLN A 138 33.57 -16.05 -36.35
CA GLN A 138 34.12 -16.53 -37.61
C GLN A 138 35.09 -15.48 -38.15
N GLU A 139 36.37 -15.83 -38.24
CA GLU A 139 37.28 -15.14 -39.13
C GLU A 139 36.62 -15.08 -40.50
N SER A 140 36.41 -13.85 -40.98
CA SER A 140 35.87 -13.63 -42.32
C SER A 140 36.98 -13.99 -43.31
N ALA A 141 36.94 -15.22 -43.80
CA ALA A 141 37.43 -15.61 -45.12
C ALA A 141 36.38 -15.11 -46.15
N GLU A 142 36.62 -14.45 -47.27
CA GLU A 142 37.76 -14.13 -48.16
C GLU A 142 37.34 -12.84 -48.94
N ASP A 143 38.21 -11.97 -49.47
CA ASP A 143 39.04 -12.12 -50.70
C ASP A 143 40.22 -11.12 -50.69
#